data_AF-A0A3S4GJ81-F1
#
_entry.id   AF-A0A3S4GJ81-F1
#
_cell.length_a   1.000
_cell.length_b   1.000
_cell.length_c   1.000
_cell.angle_alpha   90.00
_cell.angle_beta   90.00
_cell.angle_gamma   90.00
#
_symmetry.space_group_name_H-M   'P 1'
#
loop_
_entity.id
_entity.type
_entity.pdbx_description
1 polymer ?
#
loop_
_entity_poly.entity_id
_entity_poly.type
_entity_poly.pdbx_seq_one_letter_code
_entity_poly.pdbx_strand_id
1 'polypeptide(L)'
;MSMQGVESAAERQALLRQSVLQTFARLTEYEPAALAMNSHLEHDLGVDSIALAEIAATLNRQFQLNTPLQVQEIKTIQDALDGILQREPTLPEAQKTAPATATPQQWLGALLRRVFAAHSGYDAEVLTPDAAIEGDLGIDSVAVVTAQSEILKALRLSDDVALERSATLAELQACLTARLTQEKGADWFRQLATNDASTPSDEVSDDADAPASAAAAGAASRLAELGDSRTMRDFVGIEHPDLFHKAREFRAFYRDKKERELYWYGMPLETPCKNRAVMFDDITGKSREFLMFGSNSYLGLSNHPEVIQAIQDAAGAYGATNTGCRIIAGSNVLHLELERKLAKLKGREDCIVYPSGYSANLGCISALTSRHDLVFTDAINHMSIQDGCKLAGAQRKIYDHSLTSLEKSLARYADHPGGKLIVTDGVFSMHGDIVDLPRLMNLAERYGARVLVDDAHSTGVLGKTGSGRRSTSI
;
A
#
# COMPACT_ATOMS: atom_id res chain seq x y z
N MET A 1 20.34 38.24 43.93
CA MET A 1 21.30 37.79 42.91
C MET A 1 20.50 37.40 41.68
N SER A 2 20.77 38.12 40.59
CA SER A 2 20.26 37.90 39.23
C SER A 2 20.44 36.46 38.75
N MET A 3 19.40 35.89 38.12
CA MET A 3 19.51 35.13 36.86
C MET A 3 18.22 35.32 36.04
N GLN A 4 18.23 36.32 35.15
CA GLN A 4 17.35 36.43 33.98
C GLN A 4 17.97 35.69 32.78
N GLY A 5 17.10 35.14 31.92
CA GLY A 5 17.36 34.91 30.48
C GLY A 5 18.23 33.69 30.16
N VAL A 6 18.15 33.03 29.01
CA VAL A 6 17.75 33.47 27.67
C VAL A 6 17.52 32.16 26.88
N GLU A 7 16.30 31.88 26.38
CA GLU A 7 16.21 31.09 25.12
C GLU A 7 16.95 31.94 24.09
N SER A 8 18.08 31.46 23.59
CA SER A 8 18.84 32.25 22.63
C SER A 8 17.94 32.54 21.42
N ALA A 9 17.98 33.76 20.90
CA ALA A 9 17.26 34.10 19.67
C ALA A 9 17.57 33.09 18.54
N ALA A 10 18.75 32.47 18.59
CA ALA A 10 19.19 31.38 17.73
C ALA A 10 18.39 30.08 17.93
N GLU A 11 18.11 29.64 19.16
CA GLU A 11 17.27 28.46 19.44
C GLU A 11 15.83 28.68 18.98
N ARG A 12 15.26 29.86 19.25
CA ARG A 12 13.92 30.23 18.78
C ARG A 12 13.83 30.20 17.26
N GLN A 13 14.86 30.71 16.58
CA GLN A 13 14.96 30.70 15.12
C GLN A 13 15.16 29.29 14.55
N ALA A 14 15.92 28.42 15.23
CA ALA A 14 16.13 27.03 14.83
C ALA A 14 14.83 26.21 14.90
N LEU A 15 14.05 26.38 15.98
CA LEU A 15 12.75 25.73 16.15
C LEU A 15 11.72 26.21 15.12
N LEU A 16 11.66 27.52 14.86
CA LEU A 16 10.82 28.08 13.80
C LEU A 16 11.19 27.49 12.43
N ARG A 17 12.49 27.44 12.11
CA ARG A 17 12.98 26.87 10.86
C ARG A 17 12.60 25.40 10.70
N GLN A 18 12.77 24.60 11.74
CA GLN A 18 12.41 23.18 11.72
C GLN A 18 10.90 23.00 11.52
N SER A 19 10.09 23.79 12.22
CA SER A 19 8.63 23.76 12.17
C SER A 19 8.10 24.16 10.78
N VAL A 20 8.68 25.19 10.16
CA VAL A 20 8.37 25.59 8.78
C VAL A 20 8.76 24.48 7.80
N LEU A 21 9.97 23.91 7.90
CA LEU A 21 10.42 22.83 7.01
C LEU A 21 9.53 21.58 7.09
N GLN A 22 9.09 21.20 8.30
CA GLN A 22 8.16 20.08 8.48
C GLN A 22 6.81 20.34 7.82
N THR A 23 6.28 21.57 7.90
CA THR A 23 5.03 21.95 7.22
C THR A 23 5.18 21.87 5.71
N PHE A 24 6.30 22.33 5.15
CA PHE A 24 6.58 22.19 3.72
C PHE A 24 6.73 20.71 3.32
N ALA A 25 7.53 19.92 4.02
CA ALA A 25 7.72 18.49 3.73
C ALA A 25 6.38 17.72 3.72
N ARG A 26 5.53 17.97 4.72
CA ARG A 26 4.22 17.31 4.84
C ARG A 26 3.26 17.69 3.71
N LEU A 27 3.22 18.95 3.29
CA LEU A 27 2.27 19.44 2.29
C LEU A 27 2.75 19.28 0.85
N THR A 28 4.05 19.14 0.63
CA THR A 28 4.64 18.96 -0.71
C THR A 28 5.07 17.53 -0.99
N GLU A 29 5.00 16.64 0.01
CA GLU A 29 5.45 15.24 -0.03
C GLU A 29 6.96 15.08 -0.32
N TYR A 30 7.74 16.17 -0.27
CA TYR A 30 9.18 16.12 -0.37
C TYR A 30 9.81 15.68 0.95
N GLU A 31 10.85 14.85 0.85
CA GLU A 31 11.74 14.54 1.98
C GLU A 31 12.36 15.83 2.54
N PRO A 32 12.42 16.03 3.88
CA PRO A 32 13.00 17.23 4.48
C PRO A 32 14.44 17.53 4.00
N ALA A 33 15.20 16.49 3.63
CA ALA A 33 16.56 16.63 3.10
C ALA A 33 16.62 17.19 1.67
N ALA A 34 15.53 17.09 0.89
CA ALA A 34 15.44 17.61 -0.48
C ALA A 34 14.98 19.08 -0.53
N LEU A 35 14.50 19.62 0.59
CA LEU A 35 13.98 21.00 0.70
C LEU A 35 15.08 21.98 1.10
N ALA A 36 15.76 22.57 0.12
CA ALA A 36 16.67 23.69 0.41
C ALA A 36 15.87 24.97 0.71
N MET A 37 16.28 25.71 1.73
CA MET A 37 15.56 26.91 2.20
C MET A 37 15.37 27.97 1.11
N ASN A 38 16.35 28.06 0.19
CA ASN A 38 16.40 29.04 -0.89
C ASN A 38 15.90 28.51 -2.24
N SER A 39 15.39 27.27 -2.30
CA SER A 39 14.78 26.74 -3.52
C SER A 39 13.53 27.54 -3.88
N HIS A 40 13.40 27.91 -5.14
CA HIS A 40 12.20 28.55 -5.65
C HIS A 40 11.05 27.54 -5.73
N LEU A 41 9.94 27.81 -5.06
CA LEU A 41 8.86 26.86 -4.87
C LEU A 41 8.20 26.44 -6.20
N GLU A 42 7.88 27.40 -7.07
CA GLU A 42 7.28 27.09 -8.38
C GLU A 42 8.31 26.53 -9.39
N HIS A 43 9.52 27.10 -9.45
CA HIS A 43 10.48 26.82 -10.52
C HIS A 43 11.39 25.62 -10.21
N ASP A 44 11.82 25.45 -8.95
CA ASP A 44 12.74 24.39 -8.55
C ASP A 44 12.01 23.20 -7.93
N LEU A 45 10.91 23.44 -7.21
CA LEU A 45 10.15 22.42 -6.47
C LEU A 45 8.80 22.08 -7.13
N GLY A 46 8.40 22.76 -8.20
CA GLY A 46 7.16 22.48 -8.92
C GLY A 46 5.88 22.68 -8.09
N VAL A 47 5.94 23.45 -7.00
CA VAL A 47 4.79 23.72 -6.13
C VAL A 47 3.86 24.69 -6.83
N ASP A 48 2.65 24.24 -7.15
CA ASP A 48 1.65 25.07 -7.84
C ASP A 48 0.98 26.10 -6.91
N SER A 49 0.20 27.01 -7.50
CA SER A 49 -0.49 28.08 -6.77
C SER A 49 -1.55 27.58 -5.78
N ILE A 50 -2.07 26.35 -5.94
CA ILE A 50 -3.06 25.77 -5.04
C ILE A 50 -2.34 25.23 -3.80
N ALA A 51 -1.25 24.48 -3.99
CA ALA A 51 -0.41 23.99 -2.91
C ALA A 51 0.22 25.14 -2.11
N LEU A 52 0.66 26.22 -2.78
CA LEU A 52 1.14 27.43 -2.09
C LEU A 52 0.07 28.10 -1.23
N ALA A 53 -1.19 28.14 -1.70
CA ALA A 53 -2.30 28.68 -0.92
C ALA A 53 -2.57 27.86 0.35
N GLU A 54 -2.49 26.54 0.25
CA GLU A 54 -2.64 25.63 1.40
C GLU A 54 -1.49 25.74 2.40
N ILE A 55 -0.25 25.88 1.91
CA ILE A 55 0.93 26.13 2.73
C ILE A 55 0.79 27.45 3.49
N ALA A 56 0.45 28.55 2.80
CA ALA A 56 0.26 29.85 3.42
C ALA A 56 -0.86 29.81 4.48
N ALA A 57 -2.00 29.18 4.18
CA ALA A 57 -3.10 29.03 5.12
C ALA A 57 -2.70 28.21 6.37
N THR A 58 -1.92 27.15 6.18
CA THR A 58 -1.42 26.31 7.28
C THR A 58 -0.44 27.07 8.16
N LEU A 59 0.53 27.78 7.57
CA LEU A 59 1.51 28.58 8.32
C LEU A 59 0.84 29.71 9.11
N ASN A 60 -0.13 30.40 8.52
CA ASN A 60 -0.91 31.43 9.19
C ASN A 60 -1.65 30.90 10.42
N ARG A 61 -2.27 29.72 10.30
CA ARG A 61 -2.96 29.05 11.40
C ARG A 61 -1.98 28.55 12.47
N GLN A 62 -0.87 27.94 12.05
CA GLN A 62 0.13 27.34 12.92
C GLN A 62 0.86 28.35 13.78
N PHE A 63 1.19 29.53 13.24
CA PHE A 63 1.94 30.58 13.94
C PHE A 63 1.09 31.75 14.42
N GLN A 64 -0.24 31.66 14.26
CA GLN A 64 -1.22 32.66 14.70
C GLN A 64 -0.81 34.09 14.31
N LEU A 65 -0.39 34.28 13.05
CA LEU A 65 0.15 35.57 12.61
C LEU A 65 -0.93 36.65 12.66
N ASN A 66 -0.65 37.76 13.34
CA ASN A 66 -1.55 38.91 13.42
C ASN A 66 -1.91 39.49 12.04
N THR A 67 -0.97 39.41 11.10
CA THR A 67 -1.18 39.74 9.69
C THR A 67 -0.91 38.49 8.86
N PRO A 68 -1.88 37.98 8.07
CA PRO A 68 -1.68 36.76 7.30
C PRO A 68 -0.56 36.93 6.27
N LEU A 69 0.33 35.94 6.22
CA LEU A 69 1.29 35.71 5.14
C LEU A 69 0.52 35.42 3.85
N GLN A 70 0.79 36.21 2.81
CA GLN A 70 0.12 36.10 1.51
C GLN A 70 0.91 35.20 0.56
N VAL A 71 0.23 34.50 -0.35
CA VAL A 71 0.88 33.60 -1.32
C VAL A 71 1.94 34.34 -2.15
N GLN A 72 1.70 35.61 -2.51
CA GLN A 72 2.64 36.41 -3.30
C GLN A 72 3.95 36.75 -2.56
N GLU A 73 3.97 36.58 -1.24
CA GLU A 73 5.13 36.84 -0.38
C GLU A 73 6.05 35.61 -0.28
N ILE A 74 5.63 34.44 -0.77
CA ILE A 74 6.32 33.16 -0.56
C ILE A 74 6.85 32.64 -1.90
N LYS A 75 8.09 33.00 -2.25
CA LYS A 75 8.76 32.43 -3.44
C LYS A 75 9.70 31.28 -3.07
N THR A 76 10.24 31.32 -1.86
CA THR A 76 11.13 30.30 -1.28
C THR A 76 10.66 29.95 0.14
N ILE A 77 11.17 28.85 0.70
CA ILE A 77 10.91 28.46 2.10
C ILE A 77 11.49 29.51 3.06
N GLN A 78 12.61 30.14 2.68
CA GLN A 78 13.22 31.24 3.42
C GLN A 78 12.31 32.46 3.46
N ASP A 79 11.62 32.81 2.36
CA ASP A 79 10.67 33.93 2.35
C ASP A 79 9.51 33.69 3.32
N ALA A 80 9.02 32.44 3.41
CA ALA A 80 8.00 32.08 4.39
C ALA A 80 8.51 32.25 5.83
N LEU A 81 9.73 31.76 6.12
CA LEU A 81 10.34 31.89 7.45
C LEU A 81 10.59 33.36 7.83
N ASP A 82 11.12 34.16 6.91
CA ASP A 82 11.38 35.58 7.12
C ASP A 82 10.07 36.36 7.30
N GLY A 83 9.06 36.03 6.49
CA GLY A 83 7.71 36.60 6.60
C GLY A 83 7.07 36.32 7.95
N ILE A 84 7.25 35.09 8.48
CA ILE A 84 6.82 34.69 9.83
C ILE A 84 7.58 35.47 10.90
N LEU A 85 8.92 35.54 10.81
CA LEU A 85 9.78 36.23 11.79
C LEU A 85 9.47 37.74 11.90
N GLN A 86 9.11 38.39 10.80
CA GLN A 86 8.75 39.82 10.77
C GLN A 86 7.40 40.12 11.41
N ARG A 87 6.54 39.12 11.64
CA ARG A 87 5.15 39.28 12.07
C ARG A 87 4.91 38.89 13.54
N GLU A 88 5.99 38.82 14.33
CA GLU A 88 6.00 38.44 15.75
C GLU A 88 5.15 37.19 16.03
N PRO A 89 5.59 36.01 15.55
CA PRO A 89 4.79 34.80 15.58
C PRO A 89 4.62 34.33 17.01
N THR A 90 3.38 34.06 17.40
CA THR A 90 3.08 33.26 18.58
C THR A 90 3.43 31.82 18.21
N LEU A 91 4.57 31.35 18.69
CA LEU A 91 4.91 29.94 18.58
C LEU A 91 3.76 29.14 19.20
N PRO A 92 3.21 28.13 18.51
CA PRO A 92 2.25 27.24 19.14
C PRO A 92 2.92 26.66 20.39
N GLU A 93 2.19 26.60 21.50
CA GLU A 93 2.62 26.03 22.80
C GLU A 93 2.88 24.52 22.73
N ALA A 94 3.50 24.04 21.64
CA ALA A 94 3.83 22.65 21.39
C ALA A 94 5.27 22.30 21.81
N GLN A 95 6.04 23.24 22.37
CA GLN A 95 7.37 22.99 22.95
C GLN A 95 7.63 23.73 24.27
N LYS A 96 6.59 24.27 24.93
CA LYS A 96 6.76 24.73 26.33
C LYS A 96 6.75 23.50 27.24
N THR A 97 7.89 23.29 27.91
CA THR A 97 8.03 22.49 29.13
C THR A 97 6.80 22.60 30.02
N ALA A 98 6.31 21.47 30.55
CA ALA A 98 5.18 21.42 31.46
C ALA A 98 5.34 22.44 32.60
N PRO A 99 4.30 23.23 32.95
CA PRO A 99 4.37 24.09 34.11
C PRO A 99 4.58 23.22 35.36
N ALA A 100 5.56 23.60 36.20
CA ALA A 100 6.06 22.85 37.35
C ALA A 100 5.01 22.54 38.45
N THR A 101 3.74 22.88 38.24
CA THR A 101 2.62 22.74 39.18
C THR A 101 1.40 22.00 38.61
N ALA A 102 1.44 21.50 37.37
CA ALA A 102 0.30 20.78 36.78
C ALA A 102 0.13 19.38 37.39
N THR A 103 -1.11 19.01 37.74
CA THR A 103 -1.42 17.62 38.13
C THR A 103 -1.40 16.70 36.91
N PRO A 104 -1.14 15.38 37.07
CA PRO A 104 -1.17 14.42 35.96
C PRO A 104 -2.46 14.49 35.13
N GLN A 105 -3.58 14.75 35.81
CA GLN A 105 -4.88 14.94 35.18
C GLN A 105 -4.87 16.20 34.31
N GLN A 106 -4.46 17.35 34.83
CA GLN A 106 -4.45 18.60 34.05
C GLN A 106 -3.58 18.50 32.80
N TRP A 107 -2.42 17.86 32.90
CA TRP A 107 -1.51 17.66 31.78
C TRP A 107 -2.08 16.72 30.72
N LEU A 108 -2.61 15.56 31.13
CA LEU A 108 -3.19 14.60 30.19
C LEU A 108 -4.44 15.17 29.51
N GLY A 109 -5.26 15.92 30.24
CA GLY A 109 -6.43 16.61 29.67
C GLY A 109 -6.04 17.65 28.61
N ALA A 110 -4.93 18.36 28.80
CA ALA A 110 -4.40 19.28 27.79
C ALA A 110 -3.88 18.55 26.54
N LEU A 111 -3.19 17.41 26.73
CA LEU A 111 -2.73 16.56 25.61
C LEU A 111 -3.91 16.06 24.77
N LEU A 112 -4.97 15.54 25.42
CA LEU A 112 -6.15 15.03 24.72
C LEU A 112 -6.87 16.14 23.94
N ARG A 113 -7.14 17.29 24.56
CA ARG A 113 -7.78 18.42 23.87
C ARG A 113 -6.96 18.89 22.67
N ARG A 114 -5.63 18.92 22.79
CA ARG A 114 -4.75 19.30 21.67
C ARG A 114 -4.86 18.33 20.50
N VAL A 115 -4.77 17.02 20.76
CA VAL A 115 -4.84 16.01 19.70
C VAL A 115 -6.23 16.01 19.05
N PHE A 116 -7.30 16.02 19.84
CA PHE A 116 -8.66 16.04 19.29
C PHE A 116 -9.00 17.37 18.59
N ALA A 117 -8.46 18.52 19.00
CA ALA A 117 -8.61 19.78 18.28
C ALA A 117 -7.99 19.69 16.86
N ALA A 118 -6.81 19.07 16.75
CA ALA A 118 -6.13 18.90 15.46
C ALA A 118 -6.94 18.05 14.46
N HIS A 119 -7.73 17.09 14.95
CA HIS A 119 -8.52 16.18 14.13
C HIS A 119 -10.01 16.55 14.00
N SER A 120 -10.51 17.50 14.79
CA SER A 120 -11.92 17.92 14.77
C SER A 120 -12.16 19.30 14.14
N GLY A 121 -11.11 20.12 14.02
CA GLY A 121 -11.23 21.50 13.53
C GLY A 121 -11.81 22.49 14.54
N TYR A 122 -12.15 22.05 15.76
CA TYR A 122 -12.50 22.93 16.87
C TYR A 122 -11.24 23.39 17.62
N ASP A 123 -11.27 24.61 18.15
CA ASP A 123 -10.21 25.09 19.04
C ASP A 123 -10.19 24.25 20.34
N ALA A 124 -9.00 23.98 20.84
CA ALA A 124 -8.80 23.18 22.06
C ALA A 124 -9.51 23.77 23.30
N GLU A 125 -9.83 25.06 23.29
CA GLU A 125 -10.56 25.75 24.35
C GLU A 125 -12.08 25.50 24.30
N VAL A 126 -12.62 25.08 23.16
CA VAL A 126 -14.05 24.81 22.94
C VAL A 126 -14.40 23.35 23.29
N LEU A 127 -13.41 22.46 23.33
CA LEU A 127 -13.57 21.05 23.66
C LEU A 127 -13.79 20.85 25.17
N THR A 128 -15.04 20.63 25.57
CA THR A 128 -15.37 20.31 26.96
C THR A 128 -15.06 18.84 27.27
N PRO A 129 -14.58 18.51 28.49
CA PRO A 129 -14.26 17.13 28.87
C PRO A 129 -15.43 16.14 28.74
N ASP A 130 -16.66 16.64 28.89
CA ASP A 130 -17.88 15.83 28.87
C ASP A 130 -18.51 15.70 27.47
N ALA A 131 -17.93 16.34 26.45
CA ALA A 131 -18.44 16.28 25.08
C ALA A 131 -18.32 14.85 24.51
N ALA A 132 -19.39 14.38 23.87
CA ALA A 132 -19.38 13.11 23.17
C ALA A 132 -18.49 13.19 21.91
N ILE A 133 -17.49 12.31 21.81
CA ILE A 133 -16.44 12.36 20.77
C ILE A 133 -17.03 12.19 19.36
N GLU A 134 -17.90 11.21 19.15
CA GLU A 134 -18.54 10.99 17.84
C GLU A 134 -19.86 11.77 17.69
N GLY A 135 -20.50 12.16 18.80
CA GLY A 135 -21.83 12.78 18.82
C GLY A 135 -21.81 14.31 18.80
N ASP A 136 -21.09 14.92 19.74
CA ASP A 136 -21.09 16.38 19.94
C ASP A 136 -19.98 17.07 19.15
N LEU A 137 -18.83 16.39 18.97
CA LEU A 137 -17.68 16.93 18.25
C LEU A 137 -17.68 16.61 16.75
N GLY A 138 -18.63 15.79 16.27
CA GLY A 138 -18.77 15.43 14.86
C GLY A 138 -17.54 14.74 14.24
N ILE A 139 -16.67 14.17 15.07
CA ILE A 139 -15.43 13.51 14.65
C ILE A 139 -15.79 12.13 14.14
N ASP A 140 -15.46 11.83 12.88
CA ASP A 140 -15.73 10.53 12.31
C ASP A 140 -14.85 9.43 12.95
N SER A 141 -15.29 8.17 12.83
CA SER A 141 -14.58 7.04 13.44
C SER A 141 -13.19 6.78 12.86
N VAL A 142 -12.76 7.49 11.79
CA VAL A 142 -11.40 7.42 11.25
C VAL A 142 -10.50 8.41 11.98
N ALA A 143 -10.94 9.66 12.13
CA ALA A 143 -10.26 10.70 12.88
C ALA A 143 -10.10 10.35 14.36
N VAL A 144 -11.08 9.66 14.97
CA VAL A 144 -10.95 9.14 16.35
C VAL A 144 -9.81 8.14 16.47
N VAL A 145 -9.66 7.22 15.52
CA VAL A 145 -8.59 6.20 15.55
C VAL A 145 -7.23 6.84 15.33
N THR A 146 -7.13 7.82 14.43
CA THR A 146 -5.90 8.58 14.21
C THR A 146 -5.48 9.36 15.47
N ALA A 147 -6.42 10.08 16.09
CA ALA A 147 -6.19 10.80 17.33
C ALA A 147 -5.72 9.86 18.46
N GLN A 148 -6.35 8.68 18.59
CA GLN A 148 -5.96 7.68 19.58
C GLN A 148 -4.54 7.15 19.36
N SER A 149 -4.15 6.85 18.11
CA SER A 149 -2.78 6.41 17.80
C SER A 149 -1.75 7.49 18.12
N GLU A 150 -2.04 8.75 17.83
CA GLU A 150 -1.15 9.87 18.19
C GLU A 150 -1.00 10.02 19.71
N ILE A 151 -2.08 9.84 20.48
CA ILE A 151 -2.05 9.87 21.94
C ILE A 151 -1.21 8.71 22.49
N LEU A 152 -1.39 7.48 22.00
CA LEU A 152 -0.62 6.31 22.45
C LEU A 152 0.88 6.47 22.17
N LYS A 153 1.23 6.96 20.96
CA LYS A 153 2.60 7.30 20.60
C LYS A 153 3.19 8.39 21.49
N ALA A 154 2.46 9.48 21.74
CA ALA A 154 2.90 10.56 22.61
C ALA A 154 3.14 10.09 24.06
N LEU A 155 2.39 9.09 24.52
CA LEU A 155 2.51 8.50 25.85
C LEU A 155 3.51 7.34 25.92
N ARG A 156 4.12 6.96 24.79
CA ARG A 156 5.01 5.79 24.64
C ARG A 156 4.36 4.53 25.21
N LEU A 157 3.11 4.28 24.82
CA LEU A 157 2.35 3.07 25.11
C LEU A 157 2.30 2.21 23.84
N SER A 158 2.19 0.88 23.98
CA SER A 158 2.03 0.00 22.83
C SER A 158 0.69 0.25 22.12
N ASP A 159 0.67 0.11 20.79
CA ASP A 159 -0.50 0.40 19.93
C ASP A 159 -1.63 -0.65 20.07
N ASP A 160 -1.42 -1.72 20.87
CA ASP A 160 -2.33 -2.86 21.03
C ASP A 160 -3.47 -2.62 22.05
N VAL A 161 -3.64 -1.39 22.54
CA VAL A 161 -4.61 -1.09 23.60
C VAL A 161 -5.90 -0.55 23.00
N ALA A 162 -6.96 -1.36 23.03
CA ALA A 162 -8.32 -0.88 22.83
C ALA A 162 -8.69 0.10 23.95
N LEU A 163 -8.67 1.40 23.65
CA LEU A 163 -9.31 2.42 24.49
C LEU A 163 -10.81 2.19 24.40
N GLU A 164 -11.31 1.26 25.24
CA GLU A 164 -12.71 0.82 25.23
C GLU A 164 -13.65 2.02 25.22
N ARG A 165 -14.45 2.12 24.13
CA ARG A 165 -15.68 2.94 23.95
C ARG A 165 -15.79 4.16 24.87
N SER A 166 -14.75 4.98 24.97
CA SER A 166 -14.82 6.22 25.73
C SER A 166 -15.71 7.15 24.93
N ALA A 167 -16.93 7.38 25.42
CA ALA A 167 -17.89 8.23 24.76
C ALA A 167 -17.43 9.70 24.85
N THR A 168 -16.68 10.06 25.89
CA THR A 168 -16.22 11.44 26.17
C THR A 168 -14.71 11.54 26.39
N LEU A 169 -14.17 12.76 26.28
CA LEU A 169 -12.76 13.04 26.54
C LEU A 169 -12.37 12.77 28.00
N ALA A 170 -13.28 12.98 28.95
CA ALA A 170 -13.08 12.72 30.37
C ALA A 170 -12.93 11.21 30.67
N GLU A 171 -13.75 10.36 30.04
CA GLU A 171 -13.65 8.90 30.16
C GLU A 171 -12.31 8.40 29.61
N LEU A 172 -11.90 8.94 28.45
CA LEU A 172 -10.62 8.62 27.83
C LEU A 172 -9.44 9.02 28.73
N GLN A 173 -9.50 10.21 29.34
CA GLN A 173 -8.49 10.71 30.27
C GLN A 173 -8.38 9.84 31.52
N ALA A 174 -9.50 9.40 32.09
CA ALA A 174 -9.52 8.54 33.26
C ALA A 174 -8.92 7.16 32.96
N CYS A 175 -9.29 6.57 31.82
CA CYS A 175 -8.75 5.28 31.36
C CYS A 175 -7.23 5.33 31.19
N LEU A 176 -6.73 6.33 30.48
CA LEU A 176 -5.29 6.52 30.26
C LEU A 176 -4.53 6.80 31.57
N THR A 177 -5.10 7.59 32.49
CA THR A 177 -4.49 7.85 33.80
C THR A 177 -4.34 6.57 34.61
N ALA A 178 -5.40 5.75 34.69
CA ALA A 178 -5.37 4.48 35.41
C ALA A 178 -4.32 3.53 34.82
N ARG A 179 -4.25 3.46 33.49
CA ARG A 179 -3.31 2.59 32.78
C ARG A 179 -1.86 3.01 32.94
N LEU A 180 -1.57 4.30 32.77
CA LEU A 180 -0.21 4.83 32.97
C LEU A 180 0.27 4.62 34.41
N THR A 181 -0.64 4.74 35.38
CA THR A 181 -0.35 4.44 36.78
C THR A 181 -0.06 2.96 37.02
N GLN A 182 -0.75 2.07 36.29
CA GLN A 182 -0.53 0.62 36.36
C GLN A 182 0.78 0.19 35.71
N GLU A 183 1.10 0.69 34.51
CA GLU A 183 2.27 0.26 33.74
C GLU A 183 3.57 0.97 34.14
N LYS A 184 3.49 2.26 34.46
CA LYS A 184 4.67 3.12 34.71
C LYS A 184 4.77 3.59 36.16
N GLY A 185 3.87 3.12 37.03
CA GLY A 185 3.82 3.46 38.46
C GLY A 185 3.29 4.86 38.74
N ALA A 186 3.09 5.22 40.02
CA ALA A 186 2.43 6.48 40.43
C ALA A 186 3.14 7.78 39.99
N ASP A 187 4.42 7.70 39.63
CA ASP A 187 5.25 8.84 39.20
C ASP A 187 5.44 8.91 37.67
N TRP A 188 4.66 8.16 36.89
CA TRP A 188 4.73 8.12 35.41
C TRP A 188 4.75 9.52 34.78
N PHE A 189 4.01 10.45 35.37
CA PHE A 189 3.89 11.83 34.90
C PHE A 189 5.24 12.57 34.95
N ARG A 190 6.04 12.38 36.01
CA ARG A 190 7.37 13.01 36.11
C ARG A 190 8.36 12.37 35.13
N GLN A 191 8.21 11.10 34.80
CA GLN A 191 9.10 10.38 33.87
C GLN A 191 8.84 10.75 32.41
N LEU A 192 7.56 10.90 32.02
CA LEU A 192 7.18 11.30 30.67
C LEU A 192 7.38 12.79 30.40
N ALA A 193 7.27 13.63 31.43
CA ALA A 193 7.54 15.06 31.30
C ALA A 193 9.04 15.42 31.19
N THR A 194 9.96 14.48 31.46
CA THR A 194 11.41 14.78 31.57
C THR A 194 12.34 14.04 30.61
N ASN A 195 11.89 12.99 29.89
CA ASN A 195 12.80 12.18 29.04
C ASN A 195 12.69 12.46 27.54
N ASP A 196 13.74 13.10 26.99
CA ASP A 196 14.05 13.20 25.56
C ASP A 196 15.30 12.32 25.24
N ALA A 197 15.27 11.62 24.10
CA ALA A 197 16.35 10.82 23.47
C ALA A 197 17.09 9.70 24.27
N SER A 198 16.98 8.44 23.81
CA SER A 198 18.12 7.49 23.63
C SER A 198 17.67 6.09 23.16
N THR A 199 18.37 5.58 22.14
CA THR A 199 18.30 4.23 21.56
C THR A 199 19.09 3.22 22.42
N PRO A 200 18.69 1.93 22.48
CA PRO A 200 19.61 0.88 22.91
C PRO A 200 19.98 -0.11 21.78
N SER A 201 21.28 -0.44 21.76
CA SER A 201 21.91 -1.59 21.13
C SER A 201 21.62 -2.89 21.91
N ASP A 202 21.70 -4.04 21.24
CA ASP A 202 22.63 -5.13 21.59
C ASP A 202 22.27 -6.49 20.94
N GLU A 203 23.35 -7.10 20.42
CA GLU A 203 23.75 -8.52 20.39
C GLU A 203 22.80 -9.65 19.91
N VAL A 204 23.36 -10.43 18.97
CA VAL A 204 22.79 -11.64 18.37
C VAL A 204 23.45 -12.87 19.00
N SER A 205 22.65 -13.89 19.34
CA SER A 205 23.11 -15.26 19.53
C SER A 205 22.23 -16.21 18.72
N ASP A 206 22.88 -16.95 17.81
CA ASP A 206 22.35 -18.13 17.10
C ASP A 206 22.06 -19.28 18.07
N ASP A 207 21.00 -20.05 17.81
CA ASP A 207 21.10 -21.52 17.85
C ASP A 207 19.96 -22.18 17.07
N ALA A 208 20.31 -23.28 16.40
CA ALA A 208 19.54 -23.97 15.38
C ALA A 208 18.94 -25.31 15.86
N ASP A 209 18.03 -25.82 15.02
CA ASP A 209 17.58 -27.20 14.80
C ASP A 209 16.54 -27.88 15.72
N ALA A 210 15.44 -28.36 15.11
CA ALA A 210 15.07 -29.80 14.93
C ALA A 210 13.59 -29.95 14.43
N PRO A 211 13.05 -31.15 14.05
CA PRO A 211 12.73 -31.47 12.66
C PRO A 211 11.25 -31.79 12.35
N ALA A 212 10.96 -31.83 11.06
CA ALA A 212 9.67 -32.08 10.43
C ALA A 212 9.23 -33.56 10.43
N SER A 213 8.37 -33.97 11.36
CA SER A 213 7.52 -35.17 11.12
C SER A 213 6.18 -35.20 11.88
N ALA A 214 5.79 -34.13 12.57
CA ALA A 214 4.50 -34.01 13.28
C ALA A 214 3.41 -33.22 12.51
N ALA A 215 3.63 -32.97 11.21
CA ALA A 215 2.95 -31.90 10.47
C ALA A 215 1.48 -32.16 10.12
N ALA A 216 1.02 -33.42 10.01
CA ALA A 216 -0.32 -33.70 9.48
C ALA A 216 -1.44 -33.70 10.54
N ALA A 217 -1.22 -34.28 11.73
CA ALA A 217 -2.24 -34.32 12.80
C ALA A 217 -2.35 -32.99 13.58
N GLY A 218 -1.24 -32.23 13.64
CA GLY A 218 -1.21 -30.91 14.29
C GLY A 218 -1.79 -29.77 13.44
N ALA A 219 -2.12 -29.99 12.15
CA ALA A 219 -2.66 -28.93 11.28
C ALA A 219 -4.10 -28.57 11.63
N ALA A 220 -4.94 -29.56 11.96
CA ALA A 220 -6.34 -29.33 12.36
C ALA A 220 -6.46 -28.65 13.73
N SER A 221 -5.57 -28.99 14.68
CA SER A 221 -5.48 -28.34 15.99
C SER A 221 -4.93 -26.91 15.88
N ARG A 222 -3.94 -26.67 15.00
CA ARG A 222 -3.40 -25.32 14.73
C ARG A 222 -4.38 -24.40 14.00
N LEU A 223 -5.30 -24.94 13.20
CA LEU A 223 -6.35 -24.13 12.56
C LEU A 223 -7.31 -23.46 13.55
N ALA A 224 -7.57 -24.08 14.70
CA ALA A 224 -8.34 -23.47 15.78
C ALA A 224 -7.59 -22.31 16.47
N GLU A 225 -6.25 -22.31 16.42
CA GLU A 225 -5.39 -21.25 16.96
C GLU A 225 -5.24 -20.07 15.98
N LEU A 226 -5.63 -20.21 14.71
CA LEU A 226 -5.50 -19.20 13.65
C LEU A 226 -6.68 -18.21 13.55
N GLY A 227 -7.64 -18.28 14.50
CA GLY A 227 -8.77 -17.37 14.56
C GLY A 227 -9.85 -17.68 13.53
N ASP A 228 -10.37 -16.62 12.89
CA ASP A 228 -11.39 -16.75 11.86
C ASP A 228 -10.88 -17.65 10.71
N SER A 229 -11.50 -18.82 10.52
CA SER A 229 -11.07 -19.83 9.54
C SER A 229 -11.51 -19.51 8.11
N ARG A 230 -12.27 -18.42 7.92
CA ARG A 230 -12.66 -17.94 6.60
C ARG A 230 -11.43 -17.57 5.76
N THR A 231 -11.63 -17.56 4.45
CA THR A 231 -10.67 -17.14 3.44
C THR A 231 -11.25 -15.97 2.65
N MET A 232 -10.45 -15.29 1.83
CA MET A 232 -10.96 -14.22 0.94
C MET A 232 -12.13 -14.66 0.06
N ARG A 233 -12.21 -15.95 -0.27
CA ARG A 233 -13.30 -16.52 -1.07
C ARG A 233 -14.66 -16.40 -0.37
N ASP A 234 -14.69 -16.47 0.95
CA ASP A 234 -15.93 -16.43 1.74
C ASP A 234 -16.55 -15.03 1.77
N PHE A 235 -15.80 -14.01 1.35
CA PHE A 235 -16.30 -12.63 1.21
C PHE A 235 -16.79 -12.31 -0.20
N VAL A 236 -16.68 -13.26 -1.15
CA VAL A 236 -17.18 -13.11 -2.51
C VAL A 236 -18.61 -13.64 -2.58
N GLY A 237 -19.55 -12.79 -2.98
CA GLY A 237 -20.94 -13.19 -3.20
C GLY A 237 -21.82 -13.26 -1.95
N ILE A 238 -21.48 -12.51 -0.89
CA ILE A 238 -22.34 -12.36 0.29
C ILE A 238 -23.67 -11.70 -0.13
N GLU A 239 -24.77 -12.44 0.00
CA GLU A 239 -26.13 -11.93 -0.22
C GLU A 239 -26.68 -11.31 1.07
N HIS A 240 -26.84 -10.00 1.08
CA HIS A 240 -27.38 -9.27 2.23
C HIS A 240 -28.08 -7.98 1.74
N PRO A 241 -29.22 -7.58 2.35
CA PRO A 241 -29.95 -6.37 1.93
C PRO A 241 -29.16 -5.07 2.13
N ASP A 242 -28.32 -5.00 3.17
CA ASP A 242 -27.36 -3.90 3.34
C ASP A 242 -26.07 -4.16 2.56
N LEU A 243 -25.78 -3.29 1.59
CA LEU A 243 -24.58 -3.30 0.75
C LEU A 243 -23.27 -3.27 1.55
N PHE A 244 -23.23 -2.60 2.70
CA PHE A 244 -22.03 -2.47 3.54
C PHE A 244 -21.83 -3.61 4.52
N HIS A 245 -22.78 -4.55 4.63
CA HIS A 245 -22.63 -5.73 5.48
C HIS A 245 -21.37 -6.52 5.14
N LYS A 246 -21.12 -6.78 3.85
CA LYS A 246 -19.89 -7.46 3.37
C LYS A 246 -18.61 -6.73 3.78
N ALA A 247 -18.63 -5.39 3.82
CA ALA A 247 -17.47 -4.60 4.22
C ALA A 247 -17.21 -4.70 5.72
N ARG A 248 -18.27 -4.74 6.55
CA ARG A 248 -18.15 -4.93 8.01
C ARG A 248 -17.69 -6.34 8.35
N GLU A 249 -18.25 -7.36 7.69
CA GLU A 249 -17.81 -8.75 7.83
C GLU A 249 -16.33 -8.90 7.46
N PHE A 250 -15.93 -8.33 6.32
CA PHE A 250 -14.54 -8.35 5.88
C PHE A 250 -13.62 -7.58 6.84
N ARG A 251 -14.07 -6.44 7.39
CA ARG A 251 -13.31 -5.66 8.37
C ARG A 251 -13.03 -6.45 9.65
N ALA A 252 -14.00 -7.23 10.13
CA ALA A 252 -13.83 -8.08 11.30
C ALA A 252 -12.77 -9.18 11.04
N PHE A 253 -12.89 -9.88 9.91
CA PHE A 253 -11.89 -10.85 9.46
C PHE A 253 -10.50 -10.23 9.31
N TYR A 254 -10.42 -9.06 8.66
CA TYR A 254 -9.17 -8.34 8.46
C TYR A 254 -8.50 -7.99 9.80
N ARG A 255 -9.25 -7.47 10.77
CA ARG A 255 -8.72 -7.13 12.10
C ARG A 255 -8.17 -8.37 12.82
N ASP A 256 -8.91 -9.47 12.83
CA ASP A 256 -8.45 -10.74 13.41
C ASP A 256 -7.14 -11.21 12.76
N LYS A 257 -7.03 -11.15 11.42
CA LYS A 257 -5.79 -11.51 10.73
C LYS A 257 -4.63 -10.57 11.02
N LYS A 258 -4.88 -9.26 11.17
CA LYS A 258 -3.84 -8.28 11.51
C LYS A 258 -3.34 -8.46 12.94
N GLU A 259 -4.24 -8.61 13.90
CA GLU A 259 -3.92 -8.84 15.33
C GLU A 259 -3.11 -10.13 15.54
N ARG A 260 -3.26 -11.11 14.65
CA ARG A 260 -2.53 -12.39 14.68
C ARG A 260 -1.28 -12.43 13.82
N GLU A 261 -0.90 -11.31 13.20
CA GLU A 261 0.24 -11.25 12.26
C GLU A 261 0.10 -12.24 11.07
N LEU A 262 -1.15 -12.56 10.70
CA LEU A 262 -1.51 -13.46 9.59
C LEU A 262 -1.94 -12.68 8.34
N TYR A 263 -1.91 -11.35 8.40
CA TYR A 263 -2.35 -10.52 7.30
C TYR A 263 -1.34 -10.56 6.15
N TRP A 264 -1.85 -10.60 4.92
CA TRP A 264 -1.05 -10.95 3.74
C TRP A 264 -0.22 -9.82 3.15
N TYR A 265 -0.43 -8.57 3.57
CA TYR A 265 0.41 -7.49 3.08
C TYR A 265 1.80 -7.67 3.66
N GLY A 266 2.73 -8.06 2.79
CA GLY A 266 4.09 -8.36 3.17
C GLY A 266 4.89 -7.11 3.53
N MET A 267 6.08 -7.36 4.05
CA MET A 267 7.09 -6.34 4.40
C MET A 267 7.41 -5.47 3.17
N PRO A 268 7.26 -4.13 3.24
CA PRO A 268 7.51 -3.27 2.09
C PRO A 268 9.00 -3.20 1.76
N LEU A 269 9.31 -3.16 0.47
CA LEU A 269 10.68 -3.03 -0.06
C LEU A 269 11.18 -1.58 0.07
N GLU A 270 12.38 -1.39 0.62
CA GLU A 270 13.06 -0.08 0.70
C GLU A 270 14.19 0.07 -0.33
N THR A 271 14.53 -1.01 -1.01
CA THR A 271 15.59 -1.05 -2.03
C THR A 271 15.07 -1.73 -3.30
N PRO A 272 15.74 -1.54 -4.46
CA PRO A 272 15.39 -2.27 -5.66
C PRO A 272 15.36 -3.78 -5.41
N CYS A 273 14.33 -4.45 -5.94
CA CYS A 273 14.14 -5.89 -5.76
C CYS A 273 15.22 -6.69 -6.52
N LYS A 274 16.37 -6.92 -5.87
CA LYS A 274 17.48 -7.76 -6.35
C LYS A 274 17.45 -9.12 -5.63
N ASN A 275 18.51 -9.93 -5.77
CA ASN A 275 18.67 -11.17 -4.99
C ASN A 275 18.79 -10.91 -3.48
N ARG A 276 19.22 -9.71 -3.09
CA ARG A 276 19.16 -9.15 -1.74
C ARG A 276 18.36 -7.87 -1.77
N ALA A 277 17.47 -7.69 -0.81
CA ALA A 277 16.70 -6.46 -0.67
C ALA A 277 16.49 -6.13 0.80
N VAL A 278 16.60 -4.85 1.13
CA VAL A 278 16.17 -4.31 2.41
C VAL A 278 14.66 -4.15 2.38
N MET A 279 14.00 -4.71 3.38
CA MET A 279 12.55 -4.64 3.59
C MET A 279 12.28 -4.17 5.01
N PHE A 280 11.24 -3.38 5.20
CA PHE A 280 10.79 -2.96 6.52
C PHE A 280 9.99 -4.11 7.15
N ASP A 281 10.56 -4.70 8.21
CA ASP A 281 9.92 -5.75 8.99
C ASP A 281 8.98 -5.08 10.01
N ASP A 282 7.68 -5.11 9.72
CA ASP A 282 6.64 -4.47 10.51
C ASP A 282 6.41 -5.15 11.86
N ILE A 283 6.75 -6.44 11.98
CA ILE A 283 6.73 -7.21 13.23
C ILE A 283 7.81 -6.69 14.19
N THR A 284 9.04 -6.51 13.67
CA THR A 284 10.17 -6.04 14.51
C THR A 284 10.32 -4.52 14.56
N GLY A 285 9.62 -3.79 13.68
CA GLY A 285 9.73 -2.34 13.52
C GLY A 285 11.08 -1.88 12.95
N LYS A 286 11.80 -2.75 12.22
CA LYS A 286 13.17 -2.49 11.74
C LYS A 286 13.34 -2.86 10.27
N SER A 287 14.16 -2.10 9.56
CA SER A 287 14.62 -2.47 8.23
C SER A 287 15.68 -3.55 8.29
N ARG A 288 15.51 -4.63 7.52
CA ARG A 288 16.41 -5.79 7.51
C ARG A 288 16.69 -6.22 6.08
N GLU A 289 17.89 -6.72 5.83
CA GLU A 289 18.22 -7.33 4.54
C GLU A 289 17.69 -8.76 4.48
N PHE A 290 17.00 -9.09 3.40
CA PHE A 290 16.50 -10.42 3.09
C PHE A 290 17.08 -10.94 1.78
N LEU A 291 17.18 -12.27 1.67
CA LEU A 291 17.34 -12.94 0.38
C LEU A 291 15.98 -13.06 -0.31
N MET A 292 15.90 -12.60 -1.56
CA MET A 292 14.64 -12.52 -2.29
C MET A 292 14.36 -13.81 -3.07
N PHE A 293 13.51 -14.68 -2.50
CA PHE A 293 13.00 -15.89 -3.17
C PHE A 293 11.52 -15.77 -3.60
N GLY A 294 10.88 -14.63 -3.33
CA GLY A 294 9.46 -14.39 -3.63
C GLY A 294 9.19 -13.53 -4.89
N SER A 295 10.21 -13.22 -5.67
CA SER A 295 10.08 -12.35 -6.86
C SER A 295 9.86 -13.14 -8.15
N ASN A 296 9.04 -12.60 -9.05
CA ASN A 296 8.86 -13.11 -10.42
C ASN A 296 9.88 -12.52 -11.42
N SER A 297 10.89 -11.76 -10.96
CA SER A 297 11.97 -11.26 -11.82
C SER A 297 13.00 -12.37 -12.10
N TYR A 298 12.59 -13.40 -12.83
CA TYR A 298 13.36 -14.64 -13.05
C TYR A 298 14.76 -14.42 -13.61
N LEU A 299 14.92 -13.41 -14.47
CA LEU A 299 16.18 -13.08 -15.14
C LEU A 299 16.87 -11.84 -14.55
N GLY A 300 16.28 -11.20 -13.53
CA GLY A 300 16.80 -9.96 -12.95
C GLY A 300 16.75 -8.73 -13.87
N LEU A 301 16.04 -8.82 -15.01
CA LEU A 301 15.99 -7.75 -16.02
C LEU A 301 15.36 -6.45 -15.51
N SER A 302 14.52 -6.52 -14.47
CA SER A 302 13.90 -5.36 -13.82
C SER A 302 14.92 -4.34 -13.29
N ASN A 303 16.15 -4.77 -13.02
CA ASN A 303 17.24 -3.90 -12.53
C ASN A 303 18.41 -3.81 -13.51
N HIS A 304 18.26 -4.30 -14.74
CA HIS A 304 19.36 -4.30 -15.70
C HIS A 304 19.69 -2.85 -16.11
N PRO A 305 20.97 -2.41 -16.09
CA PRO A 305 21.33 -1.01 -16.36
C PRO A 305 20.78 -0.49 -17.69
N GLU A 306 20.83 -1.29 -18.76
CA GLU A 306 20.28 -0.90 -20.06
C GLU A 306 18.75 -0.72 -20.04
N VAL A 307 18.02 -1.50 -19.23
CA VAL A 307 16.56 -1.37 -19.10
C VAL A 307 16.22 -0.08 -18.36
N ILE A 308 16.93 0.20 -17.26
CA ILE A 308 16.75 1.43 -16.49
C ILE A 308 17.05 2.67 -17.35
N GLN A 309 18.17 2.64 -18.09
CA GLN A 309 18.53 3.74 -18.98
C GLN A 309 17.47 3.95 -20.07
N ALA A 310 16.98 2.87 -20.71
CA ALA A 310 15.93 2.98 -21.72
C ALA A 310 14.62 3.58 -21.18
N ILE A 311 14.26 3.26 -19.93
CA ILE A 311 13.10 3.87 -19.25
C ILE A 311 13.34 5.36 -19.01
N GLN A 312 14.51 5.76 -18.53
CA GLN A 312 14.86 7.16 -18.30
C GLN A 312 14.84 7.97 -19.61
N ASP A 313 15.43 7.43 -20.66
CA ASP A 313 15.45 8.06 -21.99
C ASP A 313 14.03 8.22 -22.55
N ALA A 314 13.19 7.18 -22.42
CA ALA A 314 11.80 7.23 -22.86
C ALA A 314 10.98 8.26 -22.06
N ALA A 315 11.15 8.31 -20.75
CA ALA A 315 10.48 9.30 -19.89
C ALA A 315 10.92 10.73 -20.24
N GLY A 316 12.20 10.95 -20.51
CA GLY A 316 12.72 12.25 -20.97
C GLY A 316 12.19 12.67 -22.34
N ALA A 317 12.02 11.73 -23.27
CA ALA A 317 11.58 12.02 -24.63
C ALA A 317 10.05 12.13 -24.80
N TYR A 318 9.28 11.31 -24.08
CA TYR A 318 7.82 11.16 -24.27
C TYR A 318 7.00 11.60 -23.05
N GLY A 319 7.65 11.90 -21.92
CA GLY A 319 6.98 12.14 -20.65
C GLY A 319 6.64 10.84 -19.91
N ALA A 320 6.10 10.98 -18.70
CA ALA A 320 5.80 9.83 -17.83
C ALA A 320 4.60 8.99 -18.30
N THR A 321 3.71 9.55 -19.11
CA THR A 321 2.49 8.88 -19.55
C THR A 321 1.98 9.41 -20.89
N ASN A 322 1.26 8.56 -21.64
CA ASN A 322 0.46 8.98 -22.76
C ASN A 322 -0.96 9.25 -22.24
N THR A 323 -1.35 10.52 -22.16
CA THR A 323 -2.60 11.01 -21.53
C THR A 323 -3.87 10.69 -22.34
N GLY A 324 -3.95 9.51 -22.97
CA GLY A 324 -5.05 9.09 -23.83
C GLY A 324 -5.11 7.57 -24.00
N CYS A 325 -6.22 7.07 -24.55
CA CYS A 325 -6.34 5.65 -24.89
C CYS A 325 -5.74 5.37 -26.27
N ARG A 326 -5.48 4.11 -26.61
CA ARG A 326 -4.81 3.72 -27.86
C ARG A 326 -5.47 4.29 -29.13
N ILE A 327 -6.79 4.44 -29.11
CA ILE A 327 -7.59 5.01 -30.21
C ILE A 327 -7.64 6.54 -30.21
N ILE A 328 -7.52 7.21 -29.06
CA ILE A 328 -7.56 8.67 -28.93
C ILE A 328 -6.23 9.15 -28.34
N ALA A 329 -5.29 9.46 -29.24
CA ALA A 329 -4.01 10.11 -28.94
C ALA A 329 -3.11 9.44 -27.87
N GLY A 330 -3.41 8.21 -27.44
CA GLY A 330 -2.63 7.48 -26.42
C GLY A 330 -1.54 6.56 -26.98
N SER A 331 -1.43 6.45 -28.30
CA SER A 331 -0.42 5.60 -28.95
C SER A 331 0.80 6.43 -29.33
N ASN A 332 2.00 5.99 -28.92
CA ASN A 332 3.27 6.54 -29.41
C ASN A 332 4.06 5.46 -30.18
N VAL A 333 5.18 5.86 -30.78
CA VAL A 333 6.00 4.97 -31.63
C VAL A 333 6.56 3.76 -30.87
N LEU A 334 6.83 3.90 -29.56
CA LEU A 334 7.36 2.82 -28.72
C LEU A 334 6.34 1.70 -28.53
N HIS A 335 5.04 2.01 -28.49
CA HIS A 335 3.98 0.98 -28.45
C HIS A 335 4.02 0.10 -29.69
N LEU A 336 4.07 0.74 -30.87
CA LEU A 336 4.09 0.03 -32.16
C LEU A 336 5.40 -0.76 -32.35
N GLU A 337 6.52 -0.23 -31.85
CA GLU A 337 7.80 -0.94 -31.87
C GLU A 337 7.78 -2.17 -30.96
N LEU A 338 7.25 -2.02 -29.74
CA LEU A 338 7.09 -3.12 -28.79
C LEU A 338 6.20 -4.22 -29.37
N GLU A 339 5.05 -3.86 -29.94
CA GLU A 339 4.13 -4.81 -30.58
C GLU A 339 4.83 -5.60 -31.70
N ARG A 340 5.54 -4.93 -32.61
CA ARG A 340 6.30 -5.61 -33.68
C ARG A 340 7.38 -6.54 -33.13
N LYS A 341 8.13 -6.10 -32.11
CA LYS A 341 9.18 -6.89 -31.47
C LYS A 341 8.61 -8.12 -30.77
N LEU A 342 7.48 -7.98 -30.06
CA LEU A 342 6.79 -9.07 -29.39
C LEU A 342 6.19 -10.06 -30.40
N ALA A 343 5.55 -9.57 -31.48
CA ALA A 343 5.05 -10.41 -32.57
C ALA A 343 6.18 -11.26 -33.17
N LYS A 344 7.34 -10.63 -33.45
CA LYS A 344 8.54 -11.34 -33.93
C LYS A 344 9.07 -12.36 -32.92
N LEU A 345 9.19 -12.00 -31.64
CA LEU A 345 9.63 -12.91 -30.57
C LEU A 345 8.72 -14.13 -30.46
N LYS A 346 7.40 -13.92 -30.53
CA LYS A 346 6.37 -14.96 -30.46
C LYS A 346 6.12 -15.63 -31.81
N GLY A 347 6.81 -15.24 -32.89
CA GLY A 347 6.61 -15.74 -34.25
C GLY A 347 5.14 -15.70 -34.67
N ARG A 348 4.46 -14.58 -34.40
CA ARG A 348 3.06 -14.31 -34.76
C ARG A 348 3.01 -13.15 -35.75
N GLU A 349 1.90 -13.07 -36.47
CA GLU A 349 1.68 -12.05 -37.51
C GLU A 349 1.58 -10.64 -36.92
N ASP A 350 0.99 -10.52 -35.73
CA ASP A 350 0.81 -9.25 -35.04
C ASP A 350 0.76 -9.43 -33.51
N CYS A 351 0.78 -8.32 -32.78
CA CYS A 351 0.68 -8.27 -31.32
C CYS A 351 -0.04 -6.99 -30.89
N ILE A 352 -0.82 -7.10 -29.81
CA ILE A 352 -1.42 -5.96 -29.12
C ILE A 352 -0.96 -5.95 -27.66
N VAL A 353 -0.56 -4.78 -27.17
CA VAL A 353 -0.09 -4.59 -25.80
C VAL A 353 -1.22 -4.12 -24.88
N TYR A 354 -1.28 -4.74 -23.70
CA TYR A 354 -2.17 -4.36 -22.59
C TYR A 354 -1.35 -3.91 -21.37
N PRO A 355 -1.94 -3.15 -20.43
CA PRO A 355 -1.24 -2.70 -19.22
C PRO A 355 -0.74 -3.83 -18.31
N SER A 356 -1.35 -5.01 -18.37
CA SER A 356 -0.96 -6.18 -17.58
C SER A 356 -1.32 -7.49 -18.29
N GLY A 357 -0.70 -8.61 -17.87
CA GLY A 357 -1.09 -9.95 -18.31
C GLY A 357 -2.52 -10.32 -17.92
N TYR A 358 -3.01 -9.82 -16.77
CA TYR A 358 -4.40 -9.99 -16.36
C TYR A 358 -5.34 -9.33 -17.39
N SER A 359 -5.08 -8.07 -17.75
CA SER A 359 -5.88 -7.32 -18.73
C SER A 359 -5.79 -7.92 -20.14
N ALA A 360 -4.64 -8.49 -20.51
CA ALA A 360 -4.48 -9.19 -21.78
C ALA A 360 -5.40 -10.42 -21.88
N ASN A 361 -5.46 -11.25 -20.82
CA ASN A 361 -6.37 -12.39 -20.77
C ASN A 361 -7.84 -11.95 -20.83
N LEU A 362 -8.22 -10.96 -20.01
CA LEU A 362 -9.57 -10.41 -19.97
C LEU A 362 -10.00 -9.92 -21.36
N GLY A 363 -9.19 -9.05 -21.97
CA GLY A 363 -9.48 -8.45 -23.27
C GLY A 363 -9.47 -9.45 -24.42
N CYS A 364 -8.52 -10.40 -24.43
CA CYS A 364 -8.43 -11.43 -25.45
C CYS A 364 -9.66 -12.35 -25.43
N ILE A 365 -10.00 -12.89 -24.26
CA ILE A 365 -11.12 -13.83 -24.13
C ILE A 365 -12.45 -13.12 -24.42
N SER A 366 -12.66 -11.90 -23.89
CA SER A 366 -13.89 -11.15 -24.13
C SER A 366 -14.07 -10.70 -25.58
N ALA A 367 -12.98 -10.52 -26.33
CA ALA A 367 -13.04 -10.16 -27.74
C ALA A 367 -13.25 -11.38 -28.65
N LEU A 368 -12.72 -12.55 -28.27
CA LEU A 368 -12.77 -13.77 -29.10
C LEU A 368 -14.03 -14.61 -28.88
N THR A 369 -14.71 -14.46 -27.75
CA THR A 369 -15.80 -15.36 -27.34
C THR A 369 -17.06 -14.60 -26.95
N SER A 370 -18.19 -15.29 -27.02
CA SER A 370 -19.50 -14.78 -26.65
C SER A 370 -20.31 -15.81 -25.87
N ARG A 371 -21.52 -15.45 -25.44
CA ARG A 371 -22.50 -16.40 -24.84
C ARG A 371 -22.85 -17.62 -25.69
N HIS A 372 -22.55 -17.57 -26.99
CA HIS A 372 -22.80 -18.66 -27.92
C HIS A 372 -21.62 -19.63 -28.03
N ASP A 373 -20.51 -19.38 -27.35
CA ASP A 373 -19.27 -20.17 -27.45
C ASP A 373 -18.96 -20.91 -26.14
N LEU A 374 -18.14 -21.96 -26.25
CA LEU A 374 -17.62 -22.72 -25.12
C LEU A 374 -16.15 -22.36 -24.86
N VAL A 375 -15.83 -22.14 -23.59
CA VAL A 375 -14.43 -21.97 -23.14
C VAL A 375 -14.06 -23.09 -22.17
N PHE A 376 -13.10 -23.92 -22.55
CA PHE A 376 -12.53 -24.98 -21.73
C PHE A 376 -11.30 -24.44 -21.00
N THR A 377 -11.34 -24.42 -19.67
CA THR A 377 -10.24 -23.91 -18.83
C THR A 377 -9.81 -24.97 -17.84
N ASP A 378 -8.51 -25.07 -17.60
CA ASP A 378 -7.96 -25.90 -16.54
C ASP A 378 -8.44 -25.38 -15.17
N ALA A 379 -8.62 -26.28 -14.21
CA ALA A 379 -9.00 -25.96 -12.84
C ALA A 379 -7.97 -25.12 -12.09
N ILE A 380 -6.69 -25.22 -12.45
CA ILE A 380 -5.59 -24.49 -11.80
C ILE A 380 -5.08 -23.29 -12.62
N ASN A 381 -5.73 -22.96 -13.75
CA ASN A 381 -5.40 -21.77 -14.53
C ASN A 381 -5.55 -20.48 -13.72
N HIS A 382 -4.79 -19.47 -14.12
CA HIS A 382 -4.85 -18.14 -13.52
C HIS A 382 -6.27 -17.53 -13.52
N MET A 383 -6.61 -16.80 -12.45
CA MET A 383 -7.96 -16.25 -12.25
C MET A 383 -8.40 -15.28 -13.36
N SER A 384 -7.46 -14.57 -14.00
CA SER A 384 -7.78 -13.65 -15.10
C SER A 384 -8.51 -14.33 -16.27
N ILE A 385 -8.22 -15.60 -16.53
CA ILE A 385 -8.88 -16.39 -17.58
C ILE A 385 -10.36 -16.59 -17.22
N GLN A 386 -10.61 -16.88 -15.95
CA GLN A 386 -11.95 -17.08 -15.41
C GLN A 386 -12.79 -15.80 -15.52
N ASP A 387 -12.21 -14.67 -15.16
CA ASP A 387 -12.89 -13.37 -15.23
C ASP A 387 -13.07 -12.90 -16.68
N GLY A 388 -12.12 -13.22 -17.57
CA GLY A 388 -12.27 -13.15 -19.03
C GLY A 388 -13.54 -13.82 -19.55
N CYS A 389 -13.74 -15.09 -19.15
CA CYS A 389 -14.92 -15.86 -19.55
C CYS A 389 -16.22 -15.23 -19.04
N LYS A 390 -16.22 -14.76 -17.77
CA LYS A 390 -17.40 -14.09 -17.17
C LYS A 390 -17.75 -12.82 -17.93
N LEU A 391 -16.75 -11.98 -18.26
CA LEU A 391 -16.94 -10.74 -19.00
C LEU A 391 -17.50 -11.01 -20.41
N ALA A 392 -17.01 -12.05 -21.08
CA ALA A 392 -17.50 -12.48 -22.39
C ALA A 392 -18.95 -13.01 -22.38
N GLY A 393 -19.45 -13.40 -21.19
CA GLY A 393 -20.68 -14.18 -21.05
C GLY A 393 -20.58 -15.61 -21.59
N ALA A 394 -19.36 -16.09 -21.90
CA ALA A 394 -19.14 -17.36 -22.55
C ALA A 394 -19.43 -18.55 -21.62
N GLN A 395 -19.85 -19.68 -22.21
CA GLN A 395 -20.15 -20.88 -21.45
C GLN A 395 -18.86 -21.60 -21.07
N ARG A 396 -18.45 -21.40 -19.82
CA ARG A 396 -17.21 -21.98 -19.29
C ARG A 396 -17.38 -23.45 -18.88
N LYS A 397 -16.43 -24.29 -19.26
CA LYS A 397 -16.28 -25.70 -18.84
C LYS A 397 -14.92 -25.88 -18.19
N ILE A 398 -14.93 -26.04 -16.87
CA ILE A 398 -13.70 -26.30 -16.10
C ILE A 398 -13.43 -27.80 -16.16
N TYR A 399 -12.20 -28.19 -16.51
CA TYR A 399 -11.74 -29.57 -16.46
C TYR A 399 -10.65 -29.72 -15.38
N ASP A 400 -10.56 -30.91 -14.78
CA ASP A 400 -9.49 -31.20 -13.80
C ASP A 400 -8.14 -31.05 -14.47
N HIS A 401 -7.08 -30.74 -13.72
CA HIS A 401 -5.73 -30.56 -14.24
C HIS A 401 -5.13 -31.83 -14.88
N SER A 402 -5.60 -32.14 -16.09
CA SER A 402 -5.38 -33.38 -16.83
C SER A 402 -6.00 -33.29 -18.23
N LEU A 403 -5.18 -33.53 -19.26
CA LEU A 403 -5.66 -33.59 -20.66
C LEU A 403 -6.66 -34.73 -20.91
N THR A 404 -6.69 -35.75 -20.07
CA THR A 404 -7.71 -36.80 -20.13
C THR A 404 -9.08 -36.27 -19.67
N SER A 405 -9.12 -35.38 -18.68
CA SER A 405 -10.36 -34.70 -18.24
C SER A 405 -10.83 -33.72 -19.32
N LEU A 406 -9.90 -32.96 -19.93
CA LEU A 406 -10.18 -32.11 -21.09
C LEU A 406 -10.82 -32.89 -22.25
N GLU A 407 -10.23 -34.01 -22.66
CA GLU A 407 -10.75 -34.83 -23.77
C GLU A 407 -12.18 -35.30 -23.50
N LYS A 408 -12.49 -35.74 -22.27
CA LYS A 408 -13.87 -36.10 -21.88
C LYS A 408 -14.83 -34.92 -21.98
N SER A 409 -14.38 -33.73 -21.59
CA SER A 409 -15.18 -32.50 -21.66
C SER A 409 -15.43 -32.10 -23.12
N LEU A 410 -14.40 -32.13 -23.98
CA LEU A 410 -14.51 -31.86 -25.41
C LEU A 410 -15.46 -32.84 -26.10
N ALA A 411 -15.35 -34.14 -25.81
CA ALA A 411 -16.23 -35.17 -26.36
C ALA A 411 -17.69 -34.96 -25.95
N ARG A 412 -17.95 -34.58 -24.69
CA ARG A 412 -19.31 -34.29 -24.20
C ARG A 412 -19.99 -33.14 -24.95
N TYR A 413 -19.20 -32.18 -25.42
CA TYR A 413 -19.69 -30.99 -26.11
C TYR A 413 -19.28 -30.97 -27.60
N ALA A 414 -19.03 -32.13 -28.20
CA ALA A 414 -18.59 -32.24 -29.59
C ALA A 414 -19.58 -31.56 -30.55
N ASP A 415 -20.88 -31.80 -30.34
CA ASP A 415 -21.97 -31.29 -31.18
C ASP A 415 -22.41 -29.85 -30.85
N HIS A 416 -21.68 -29.14 -29.98
CA HIS A 416 -22.01 -27.76 -29.67
C HIS A 416 -21.90 -26.87 -30.91
N PRO A 417 -22.93 -26.07 -31.24
CA PRO A 417 -23.00 -25.34 -32.52
C PRO A 417 -22.09 -24.11 -32.59
N GLY A 418 -21.70 -23.53 -31.44
CA GLY A 418 -20.79 -22.38 -31.39
C GLY A 418 -19.32 -22.76 -31.29
N GLY A 419 -18.46 -21.73 -31.26
CA GLY A 419 -17.01 -21.88 -31.19
C GLY A 419 -16.55 -22.57 -29.91
N LYS A 420 -15.39 -23.22 -29.98
CA LYS A 420 -14.74 -23.88 -28.84
C LYS A 420 -13.34 -23.29 -28.66
N LEU A 421 -13.06 -22.73 -27.50
CA LEU A 421 -11.74 -22.23 -27.13
C LEU A 421 -11.20 -23.03 -25.94
N ILE A 422 -10.00 -23.56 -26.05
CA ILE A 422 -9.25 -24.14 -24.93
C ILE A 422 -8.28 -23.08 -24.45
N VAL A 423 -8.32 -22.75 -23.16
CA VAL A 423 -7.38 -21.82 -22.51
C VAL A 423 -6.56 -22.58 -21.47
N THR A 424 -5.25 -22.40 -21.49
CA THR A 424 -4.31 -23.06 -20.58
C THR A 424 -3.15 -22.14 -20.25
N ASP A 425 -2.63 -22.23 -19.03
CA ASP A 425 -1.31 -21.70 -18.73
C ASP A 425 -0.24 -22.56 -19.44
N GLY A 426 0.84 -21.93 -19.90
CA GLY A 426 2.00 -22.61 -20.47
C GLY A 426 2.87 -23.22 -19.37
N VAL A 427 3.11 -22.44 -18.32
CA VAL A 427 3.72 -22.85 -17.05
C VAL A 427 2.76 -22.45 -15.93
N PHE A 428 2.31 -23.41 -15.15
CA PHE A 428 1.32 -23.17 -14.10
C PHE A 428 1.99 -22.55 -12.87
N SER A 429 1.58 -21.33 -12.52
CA SER A 429 2.32 -20.44 -11.60
C SER A 429 2.58 -21.03 -10.21
N MET A 430 1.63 -21.77 -9.65
CA MET A 430 1.71 -22.30 -8.29
C MET A 430 2.26 -23.73 -8.19
N HIS A 431 2.27 -24.46 -9.30
CA HIS A 431 2.65 -25.88 -9.34
C HIS A 431 3.96 -26.12 -10.11
N GLY A 432 4.32 -25.22 -11.02
CA GLY A 432 5.55 -25.26 -11.81
C GLY A 432 5.55 -26.30 -12.93
N ASP A 433 4.43 -27.00 -13.16
CA ASP A 433 4.27 -27.91 -14.26
C ASP A 433 4.10 -27.16 -15.60
N ILE A 434 4.39 -27.88 -16.68
CA ILE A 434 4.40 -27.35 -18.03
C ILE A 434 3.36 -28.12 -18.83
N VAL A 435 2.49 -27.41 -19.54
CA VAL A 435 1.46 -28.05 -20.36
C VAL A 435 2.08 -28.93 -21.46
N ASP A 436 1.52 -30.11 -21.67
CA ASP A 436 1.82 -30.97 -22.83
C ASP A 436 1.12 -30.39 -24.07
N LEU A 437 1.76 -29.35 -24.62
CA LEU A 437 1.23 -28.60 -25.76
C LEU A 437 1.00 -29.47 -27.01
N PRO A 438 1.90 -30.40 -27.40
CA PRO A 438 1.64 -31.30 -28.53
C PRO A 438 0.34 -32.11 -28.38
N ARG A 439 0.10 -32.70 -27.20
CA ARG A 439 -1.12 -33.46 -26.95
C ARG A 439 -2.35 -32.55 -26.92
N LEU A 440 -2.26 -31.37 -26.31
CA LEU A 440 -3.32 -30.37 -26.31
C LEU A 440 -3.72 -29.95 -27.74
N MET A 441 -2.74 -29.67 -28.60
CA MET A 441 -2.98 -29.28 -29.99
C MET A 441 -3.67 -30.39 -30.79
N ASN A 442 -3.30 -31.66 -30.58
CA ASN A 442 -3.98 -32.80 -31.20
C ASN A 442 -5.46 -32.89 -30.78
N LEU A 443 -5.74 -32.69 -29.48
CA LEU A 443 -7.12 -32.65 -28.98
C LEU A 443 -7.89 -31.49 -29.58
N ALA A 444 -7.28 -30.30 -29.64
CA ALA A 444 -7.92 -29.11 -30.21
C ALA A 444 -8.30 -29.34 -31.68
N GLU A 445 -7.39 -29.89 -32.48
CA GLU A 445 -7.66 -30.24 -33.88
C GLU A 445 -8.78 -31.27 -34.01
N ARG A 446 -8.72 -32.37 -33.23
CA ARG A 446 -9.72 -33.46 -33.27
C ARG A 446 -11.14 -32.97 -32.98
N TYR A 447 -11.31 -32.03 -32.06
CA TYR A 447 -12.62 -31.53 -31.63
C TYR A 447 -12.99 -30.16 -32.22
N GLY A 448 -12.21 -29.65 -33.16
CA GLY A 448 -12.46 -28.37 -33.83
C GLY A 448 -12.38 -27.17 -32.89
N ALA A 449 -11.52 -27.21 -31.88
CA ALA A 449 -11.29 -26.14 -30.93
C ALA A 449 -10.06 -25.29 -31.31
N ARG A 450 -10.08 -24.02 -30.92
CA ARG A 450 -8.91 -23.13 -30.92
C ARG A 450 -8.21 -23.18 -29.57
N VAL A 451 -6.95 -22.77 -29.53
CA VAL A 451 -6.12 -22.78 -28.31
C VAL A 451 -5.60 -21.39 -28.03
N LEU A 452 -5.77 -20.93 -26.79
CA LEU A 452 -5.11 -19.76 -26.21
C LEU A 452 -4.18 -20.24 -25.09
N VAL A 453 -2.92 -19.86 -25.14
CA VAL A 453 -1.91 -20.22 -24.13
C VAL A 453 -1.47 -18.95 -23.39
N ASP A 454 -1.58 -18.96 -22.07
CA ASP A 454 -1.01 -17.93 -21.20
C ASP A 454 0.46 -18.27 -20.88
N ASP A 455 1.37 -17.53 -21.51
CA ASP A 455 2.82 -17.70 -21.38
C ASP A 455 3.46 -16.69 -20.40
N ALA A 456 2.71 -16.19 -19.40
CA ALA A 456 3.23 -15.23 -18.41
C ALA A 456 4.50 -15.74 -17.70
N HIS A 457 4.52 -17.01 -17.31
CA HIS A 457 5.67 -17.65 -16.64
C HIS A 457 6.62 -18.38 -17.60
N SER A 458 6.29 -18.45 -18.90
CA SER A 458 7.12 -19.10 -19.93
C SER A 458 8.04 -18.12 -20.65
N THR A 459 7.55 -16.90 -20.92
CA THR A 459 8.23 -15.93 -21.79
C THR A 459 9.53 -15.43 -21.15
N GLY A 460 10.60 -15.36 -21.92
CA GLY A 460 11.96 -15.05 -21.45
C GLY A 460 12.70 -16.24 -20.85
N VAL A 461 11.99 -17.18 -20.23
CA VAL A 461 12.59 -18.31 -19.49
C VAL A 461 12.69 -19.57 -20.33
N LEU A 462 11.64 -19.90 -21.09
CA LEU A 462 11.56 -21.15 -21.87
C LEU A 462 11.83 -20.92 -23.37
N GLY A 463 12.42 -21.95 -23.98
CA GLY A 463 12.77 -21.98 -25.40
C GLY A 463 14.11 -21.33 -25.71
N LYS A 464 14.77 -21.79 -26.77
CA LYS A 464 16.13 -21.33 -27.15
C LYS A 464 16.23 -19.82 -27.34
N THR A 465 15.14 -19.15 -27.74
CA THR A 465 15.07 -17.71 -27.97
C THR A 465 14.30 -16.97 -26.88
N GLY A 466 13.93 -17.62 -25.77
CA GLY A 466 13.08 -17.04 -24.73
C GLY A 466 11.64 -16.76 -25.19
N SER A 467 11.17 -17.38 -26.27
CA SER A 467 9.82 -17.11 -26.79
C SER A 467 8.70 -17.74 -25.95
N GLY A 468 9.03 -18.55 -24.95
CA GLY A 468 8.08 -19.39 -24.20
C GLY A 468 7.77 -20.73 -24.87
N ARG A 469 8.07 -20.87 -26.16
CA ARG A 469 7.89 -22.12 -26.91
C ARG A 469 9.13 -23.01 -26.79
N ARG A 470 8.97 -24.23 -26.26
CA ARG A 470 9.93 -25.31 -26.57
C ARG A 470 9.83 -25.59 -28.06
N SER A 471 10.96 -25.73 -28.74
CA SER A 471 11.00 -25.85 -30.20
C SER A 471 10.18 -27.04 -30.68
N THR A 472 8.94 -26.78 -31.06
CA THR A 472 8.18 -27.61 -31.99
C THR A 472 7.87 -26.71 -33.17
N SER A 473 8.53 -27.03 -34.29
CA SER A 473 8.13 -26.53 -35.61
C SER A 473 6.68 -26.92 -35.84
N ILE A 474 5.77 -25.95 -35.74
CA ILE A 474 4.42 -26.02 -36.31
C ILE A 474 4.16 -24.65 -36.93
#